data_AF-A0A3B9P6R3-F1
#
_entry.id   AF-A0A3B9P6R3-F1
#
_cell.length_a   1.000
_cell.length_b   1.000
_cell.length_c   1.000
_cell.angle_alpha   90.00
_cell.angle_beta   90.00
_cell.angle_gamma   90.00
#
_symmetry.space_group_name_H-M   'P 1'
#
loop_
_entity.id
_entity.type
_entity.pdbx_description
1 polymer ?
#
loop_
_entity_poly.entity_id
_entity_poly.type
_entity_poly.pdbx_seq_one_letter_code
_entity_poly.pdbx_strand_id
1 'polypeptide(L)' 'MIGIIMGSASDLPVMQQAIDVLDELGLAYEVDI' A
#
# COMPACT_ATOMS: atom_id res chain seq x y z
N MET A 1 10.16 3.44 -6.41
CA MET A 1 9.85 2.72 -5.16
C MET A 1 8.88 3.60 -4.39
N ILE A 2 7.67 3.11 -4.11
CA ILE A 2 6.58 3.87 -3.49
C ILE A 2 6.48 3.44 -2.02
N GLY A 3 6.51 4.41 -1.10
CA GLY A 3 6.32 4.14 0.32
C GLY A 3 4.86 4.38 0.73
N ILE A 4 4.22 3.36 1.28
CA ILE A 4 2.90 3.41 1.88
C ILE A 4 3.08 3.46 3.39
N ILE A 5 2.75 4.59 4.01
CA ILE A 5 2.79 4.75 5.47
C ILE A 5 1.36 4.82 5.98
N MET A 6 1.05 3.98 6.97
CA MET A 6 -0.29 3.87 7.54
C MET A 6 -0.26 4.23 9.03
N GLY A 7 -1.19 5.07 9.48
CA GLY A 7 -1.24 5.45 10.89
C GLY A 7 -1.61 4.31 11.83
N SER A 8 -2.25 3.25 11.31
CA SER A 8 -2.68 2.10 12.08
C SER A 8 -2.90 0.86 11.21
N ALA A 9 -2.84 -0.33 11.80
CA ALA A 9 -3.20 -1.58 11.11
C ALA A 9 -4.68 -1.60 10.64
N SER A 10 -5.54 -0.76 11.22
CA SER A 10 -6.93 -0.60 10.76
C SER A 10 -7.07 0.12 9.42
N ASP A 11 -6.02 0.78 8.92
CA ASP A 11 -6.03 1.46 7.63
C ASP A 11 -5.70 0.50 6.46
N LEU A 12 -5.18 -0.69 6.76
CA LEU A 12 -4.80 -1.70 5.78
C LEU A 12 -5.93 -2.12 4.82
N PRO A 13 -7.19 -2.32 5.27
CA PRO A 13 -8.32 -2.60 4.37
C PRO A 13 -8.61 -1.45 3.39
N VAL A 14 -8.33 -0.20 3.79
CA VAL A 14 -8.51 0.98 2.93
C VAL A 14 -7.37 1.07 1.92
N MET A 15 -6.14 0.78 2.36
CA MET A 15 -4.94 0.83 1.50
C MET A 15 -4.83 -0.35 0.55
N GLN A 16 -5.61 -1.42 0.75
CA GLN A 16 -5.62 -2.59 -0.14
C GLN A 16 -5.89 -2.19 -1.59
N GLN A 17 -6.81 -1.25 -1.84
CA GLN A 17 -7.10 -0.79 -3.21
C GLN A 17 -5.90 -0.08 -3.85
N ALA A 18 -5.10 0.63 -3.07
CA ALA A 18 -3.88 1.26 -3.55
C ALA A 18 -2.80 0.22 -3.86
N ILE A 19 -2.65 -0.79 -2.99
CA ILE A 19 -1.73 -1.91 -3.19
C ILE A 19 -2.08 -2.68 -4.47
N ASP A 20 -3.35 -3.03 -4.66
CA ASP A 20 -3.81 -3.80 -5.83
C ASP A 20 -3.50 -3.07 -7.14
N VAL A 21 -3.68 -1.74 -7.17
CA VAL A 21 -3.32 -0.91 -8.34
C VAL A 21 -1.81 -0.91 -8.57
N LEU A 22 -0.99 -0.84 -7.52
CA LEU A 22 0.46 -0.87 -7.66
C LEU A 22 0.96 -2.23 -8.17
N ASP A 23 0.33 -3.31 -7.72
CA ASP A 23 0.58 -4.67 -8.21
C ASP A 23 0.20 -4.83 -9.69
N GLU A 24 -0.97 -4.32 -10.10
CA GLU A 24 -1.40 -4.31 -11.52
C GLU A 24 -0.43 -3.53 -12.42
N LEU A 25 0.13 -2.44 -11.90
CA LEU A 25 1.11 -1.62 -12.61
C LEU A 25 2.53 -2.21 -12.56
N GLY A 26 2.75 -3.31 -11.81
CA GLY A 26 4.06 -3.93 -11.63
C GLY A 26 5.08 -3.03 -10.93
N LEU A 27 4.60 -2.12 -10.06
CA LEU A 27 5.42 -1.15 -9.37
C LEU A 27 5.82 -1.66 -7.98
N ALA A 28 7.13 -1.60 -7.69
CA ALA A 28 7.63 -1.94 -6.36
C ALA A 28 7.21 -0.90 -5.31
N TYR A 29 6.58 -1.38 -4.25
CA TYR A 29 6.18 -0.60 -3.08
C TYR A 29 6.67 -1.23 -1.77
N GLU A 30 6.70 -0.42 -0.73
CA GLU A 30 7.00 -0.82 0.64
C GLU A 30 5.89 -0.28 1.55
N VAL A 31 5.44 -1.10 2.50
CA VAL A 31 4.38 -0.75 3.44
C VAL A 31 4.97 -0.72 4.84
N ASP A 32 4.81 0.41 5.54
CA ASP A 32 5.25 0.61 6.91
C ASP A 32 4.13 1.26 7.76
N ILE A 33 4.23 1.13 9.09
CA ILE A 33 3.28 1.68 10.07
C ILE A 33 3.90 2.88 10.78
#